data_AF-A0A916TJP8-F1
#
_entry.id   AF-A0A916TJP8-F1
#
_cell.length_a   1.000
_cell.length_b   1.000
_cell.length_c   1.000
_cell.angle_alpha   90.00
_cell.angle_beta   90.00
_cell.angle_gamma   90.00
#
_symmetry.space_group_name_H-M   'P 1'
#
loop_
_entity.id
_entity.type
_entity.pdbx_description
1 polymer ?
#
loop_
_entity_poly.entity_id
_entity_poly.type
_entity_poly.pdbx_seq_one_letter_code
_entity_poly.pdbx_strand_id
1 'polypeptide(L)'
;MLDDPYEQPGESDTAKAAATLASLPSLEDTEAQVKNAVDQLSQYISTMVPGARWEQTGDRMGSGCLRPYNGTDGDLVYLPRYVAETQIPDNVWPQVFERAKELAATLGATGVERFHDEPGNHDVRFYSKEGTTIHLAAGGNTVLASITGCRLTQAKMTAPPPPPSTPHP
;
A
#
# COMPACT_ATOMS: atom_id res chain seq x y z
N MET A 1 5.03 -29.46 7.49
CA MET A 1 4.22 -28.88 8.57
C MET A 1 3.51 -27.69 7.93
N LEU A 2 2.18 -27.75 7.86
CA LEU A 2 1.36 -26.70 7.28
C LEU A 2 1.14 -25.69 8.41
N ASP A 3 1.73 -24.50 8.30
CA ASP A 3 1.50 -23.42 9.27
C ASP A 3 0.01 -23.06 9.27
N ASP A 4 -0.63 -23.16 10.43
CA ASP A 4 -2.06 -22.90 10.57
C ASP A 4 -2.34 -21.41 10.35
N PRO A 5 -3.09 -21.03 9.30
CA PRO A 5 -3.36 -19.64 9.01
C PRO A 5 -4.31 -18.98 10.03
N TYR A 6 -4.70 -19.64 11.12
CA TYR A 6 -5.52 -19.09 12.20
C TYR A 6 -4.77 -18.93 13.53
N GLU A 7 -3.48 -19.29 13.61
CA GLU A 7 -2.71 -19.15 14.85
C GLU A 7 -2.52 -17.66 15.21
N GLN A 8 -2.93 -17.30 16.43
CA GLN A 8 -2.75 -15.95 16.97
C GLN A 8 -1.24 -15.74 17.19
N PRO A 9 -0.69 -14.55 16.85
CA PRO A 9 0.70 -14.24 17.18
C PRO A 9 0.90 -14.39 18.70
N GLY A 10 2.00 -15.02 19.12
CA GLY A 10 2.38 -15.01 20.53
C GLY A 10 2.55 -13.57 21.03
N GLU A 11 2.34 -13.30 22.32
CA GLU A 11 2.42 -11.94 22.89
C GLU A 11 3.74 -11.20 22.55
N SER A 12 4.85 -11.95 22.43
CA SER A 12 6.14 -11.41 22.01
C SER A 12 6.17 -10.91 20.57
N ASP A 13 5.35 -11.45 19.69
CA ASP A 13 5.31 -11.09 18.27
C ASP A 13 4.42 -9.87 18.05
N THR A 14 3.31 -9.75 18.79
CA THR A 14 2.49 -8.53 18.83
C THR A 14 3.27 -7.33 19.36
N ALA A 15 4.08 -7.52 20.42
CA ALA A 15 4.92 -6.44 20.97
C ALA A 15 5.99 -5.97 19.97
N LYS A 16 6.64 -6.88 19.25
CA LYS A 16 7.60 -6.54 18.17
C LYS A 16 6.91 -5.83 17.01
N ALA A 17 5.72 -6.29 16.62
CA ALA A 17 4.91 -5.66 15.59
C ALA A 17 4.54 -4.22 15.99
N ALA A 18 4.05 -4.02 17.22
CA ALA A 18 3.71 -2.69 17.75
C ALA A 18 4.94 -1.76 17.81
N ALA A 19 6.09 -2.25 18.27
CA ALA A 19 7.34 -1.47 18.27
C ALA A 19 7.78 -1.08 16.85
N THR A 20 7.59 -1.97 15.87
CA THR A 20 7.83 -1.65 14.46
C THR A 20 6.93 -0.50 14.00
N LEU A 21 5.62 -0.58 14.27
CA LEU A 21 4.67 0.45 13.87
C LEU A 21 4.96 1.82 14.50
N ALA A 22 5.42 1.84 15.75
CA ALA A 22 5.80 3.07 16.44
C ALA A 22 6.99 3.82 15.79
N SER A 23 7.80 3.13 14.99
CA SER A 23 8.93 3.73 14.26
C SER A 23 8.58 4.25 12.86
N LEU A 24 7.36 3.98 12.38
CA LEU A 24 6.90 4.38 11.05
C LEU A 24 6.22 5.76 11.09
N PRO A 25 6.07 6.43 9.93
CA PRO A 25 5.20 7.59 9.83
C PRO A 25 3.77 7.26 10.26
N SER A 26 3.00 8.29 10.63
CA SER A 26 1.59 8.08 10.96
C SER A 26 0.79 7.55 9.76
N LEU A 27 -0.41 7.00 10.03
CA LEU A 27 -1.33 6.59 8.97
C LEU A 27 -1.67 7.75 8.05
N GLU A 28 -1.97 8.92 8.64
CA GLU A 28 -2.33 10.14 7.93
C GLU A 28 -1.18 10.63 7.04
N ASP A 29 0.06 10.64 7.55
CA ASP A 29 1.23 11.02 6.74
C ASP A 29 1.50 10.02 5.63
N THR A 30 1.36 8.71 5.92
CA THR A 30 1.55 7.65 4.93
C THR A 30 0.49 7.73 3.82
N GLU A 31 -0.76 8.01 4.17
CA GLU A 31 -1.85 8.22 3.19
C GLU A 31 -1.54 9.39 2.25
N ALA A 32 -1.07 10.52 2.79
CA ALA A 32 -0.66 11.68 2.00
C ALA A 32 0.51 11.36 1.06
N GLN A 33 1.52 10.63 1.55
CA GLN A 33 2.67 10.21 0.76
C GLN A 33 2.27 9.25 -0.37
N VAL A 34 1.45 8.24 -0.08
CA VAL A 34 0.93 7.28 -1.06
C VAL A 34 0.11 8.00 -2.12
N LYS A 35 -0.80 8.89 -1.71
CA LYS A 35 -1.61 9.69 -2.64
C LYS A 35 -0.72 10.50 -3.58
N ASN A 36 0.29 11.19 -3.03
CA ASN A 36 1.23 11.99 -3.82
C ASN A 36 2.03 11.13 -4.81
N ALA A 37 2.45 9.92 -4.42
CA ALA A 37 3.14 8.99 -5.32
C ALA A 37 2.23 8.53 -6.48
N VAL A 38 0.97 8.19 -6.20
CA VAL A 38 -0.02 7.81 -7.23
C VAL A 38 -0.34 9.00 -8.15
N ASP A 39 -0.50 10.20 -7.60
CA ASP A 39 -0.71 11.43 -8.39
C ASP A 39 0.46 11.68 -9.33
N GLN A 40 1.70 11.62 -8.85
CA GLN A 40 2.89 11.78 -9.68
C GLN A 40 3.02 10.71 -10.76
N LEU A 41 2.69 9.45 -10.45
CA LEU A 41 2.73 8.36 -11.42
C LEU A 41 1.68 8.56 -12.51
N SER A 42 0.45 8.92 -12.15
CA SER A 42 -0.63 9.18 -13.11
C SER A 42 -0.28 10.34 -14.05
N GLN A 43 0.29 11.43 -13.51
CA GLN A 43 0.78 12.57 -14.29
C GLN A 43 1.91 12.16 -15.24
N TYR A 44 2.87 11.38 -14.76
CA TYR A 44 3.98 10.87 -15.59
C TYR A 44 3.47 10.02 -16.74
N ILE A 45 2.56 9.08 -16.47
CA ILE A 45 1.91 8.25 -17.51
C ILE A 45 1.19 9.15 -18.53
N SER A 46 0.45 10.17 -18.09
CA SER A 46 -0.23 11.10 -19.00
C SER A 46 0.71 11.90 -19.91
N THR A 47 2.01 12.02 -19.59
CA THR A 47 2.99 12.62 -20.52
C THR A 47 3.38 11.70 -21.67
N MET A 48 3.21 10.39 -21.51
CA MET A 48 3.63 9.35 -22.47
C MET A 48 2.46 8.67 -23.17
N VAL A 49 1.25 8.74 -22.60
CA VAL A 49 0.04 8.12 -23.13
C VAL A 49 -0.98 9.22 -23.48
N PRO A 50 -0.98 9.71 -24.75
CA PRO A 50 -1.95 10.70 -25.19
C PRO A 50 -3.38 10.21 -24.98
N GLY A 51 -4.22 11.05 -24.38
CA GLY A 51 -5.62 10.74 -24.11
C GLY A 51 -5.89 10.00 -22.80
N ALA A 52 -4.86 9.68 -22.00
CA ALA A 52 -5.04 9.16 -20.65
C ALA A 52 -5.76 10.18 -19.76
N ARG A 53 -7.05 9.94 -19.53
CA ARG A 53 -7.89 10.69 -18.60
C ARG A 53 -8.14 9.82 -17.39
N TRP A 54 -7.81 10.35 -16.22
CA TRP A 54 -7.91 9.63 -14.96
C TRP A 54 -9.21 9.96 -14.25
N GLU A 55 -9.89 8.92 -13.79
CA GLU A 55 -11.04 8.99 -12.91
C GLU A 55 -10.72 8.27 -11.60
N GLN A 56 -11.17 8.84 -10.48
CA GLN A 56 -11.09 8.17 -9.19
C GLN A 56 -12.32 7.30 -9.00
N THR A 57 -12.12 6.03 -8.66
CA THR A 57 -13.20 5.05 -8.43
C THR A 57 -13.09 4.41 -7.06
N GLY A 58 -14.25 4.19 -6.44
CA GLY A 58 -14.37 3.70 -5.07
C GLY A 58 -14.06 4.78 -4.02
N ASP A 59 -14.22 4.40 -2.76
CA ASP A 59 -14.04 5.28 -1.61
C ASP A 59 -12.79 4.91 -0.82
N ARG A 60 -12.29 5.89 -0.06
CA ARG A 60 -11.30 5.65 0.99
C ARG A 60 -11.90 4.68 2.02
N MET A 61 -11.28 3.52 2.20
CA MET A 61 -11.76 2.49 3.12
C MET A 61 -10.69 2.17 4.17
N GLY A 62 -11.03 2.37 5.45
CA GLY A 62 -10.19 1.96 6.57
C GLY A 62 -10.43 0.50 6.95
N SER A 63 -9.39 -0.17 7.44
CA SER A 63 -9.46 -1.53 8.00
C SER A 63 -8.44 -1.68 9.12
N GLY A 64 -8.69 -2.62 10.03
CA GLY A 64 -7.65 -3.10 10.93
C GLY A 64 -6.52 -3.78 10.15
N CYS A 65 -5.35 -3.89 10.78
CA CYS A 65 -4.17 -4.43 10.12
C CYS A 65 -4.25 -5.92 9.81
N LEU A 66 -3.62 -6.30 8.70
CA LEU A 66 -3.39 -7.68 8.31
C LEU A 66 -2.18 -8.26 9.06
N ARG A 67 -2.04 -9.59 8.99
CA ARG A 67 -0.83 -10.28 9.47
C ARG A 67 0.45 -9.68 8.87
N PRO A 68 1.56 -9.61 9.63
CA PRO A 68 1.72 -10.03 11.02
C PRO A 68 1.30 -8.97 12.06
N TYR A 69 0.67 -7.87 11.65
CA TYR A 69 0.29 -6.76 12.52
C TYR A 69 -1.15 -6.85 13.03
N ASN A 70 -1.84 -7.96 12.73
CA ASN A 70 -3.16 -8.23 13.27
C ASN A 70 -3.06 -8.36 14.80
N GLY A 71 -3.87 -7.60 15.54
CA GLY A 71 -3.81 -7.53 17.01
C GLY A 71 -2.94 -6.39 17.55
N THR A 72 -2.31 -5.59 16.69
CA THR A 72 -1.78 -4.28 17.07
C THR A 72 -2.87 -3.21 17.02
N ASP A 73 -2.61 -2.04 17.63
CA ASP A 73 -3.49 -0.87 17.50
C ASP A 73 -3.35 -0.17 16.12
N GLY A 74 -2.63 -0.75 15.16
CA GLY A 74 -2.51 -0.16 13.83
C GLY A 74 -3.79 -0.26 13.01
N ASP A 75 -3.92 0.65 12.05
CA ASP A 75 -4.92 0.59 10.98
C ASP A 75 -4.23 0.69 9.62
N LEU A 76 -4.95 0.33 8.56
CA LEU A 76 -4.54 0.56 7.18
C LEU A 76 -5.69 1.20 6.38
N VAL A 77 -5.34 1.82 5.27
CA VAL A 77 -6.29 2.48 4.37
C VAL A 77 -6.08 1.99 2.95
N TYR A 78 -7.18 1.61 2.31
CA TYR A 78 -7.30 1.47 0.87
C TYR A 78 -7.69 2.83 0.30
N LEU A 79 -6.89 3.36 -0.62
CA LEU A 79 -7.19 4.63 -1.28
C LEU A 79 -8.10 4.41 -2.51
N PRO A 80 -8.84 5.44 -2.95
CA PRO A 80 -9.53 5.42 -4.24
C PRO A 80 -8.58 5.05 -5.37
N ARG A 81 -9.07 4.22 -6.31
CA ARG A 81 -8.27 3.79 -7.46
C ARG A 81 -8.28 4.87 -8.53
N TYR A 82 -7.19 5.01 -9.26
CA TYR A 82 -7.12 5.87 -10.44
C TYR A 82 -7.24 4.99 -11.66
N VAL A 83 -8.25 5.25 -12.50
CA VAL A 83 -8.55 4.46 -13.69
C VAL A 83 -8.48 5.36 -14.91
N ALA A 84 -7.76 4.94 -15.93
CA ALA A 84 -7.79 5.54 -17.25
C ALA A 84 -8.22 4.50 -18.28
N GLU A 85 -9.20 4.82 -19.11
CA GLU A 85 -9.70 3.91 -20.17
C GLU A 85 -8.66 3.60 -21.26
N THR A 86 -7.54 4.32 -21.28
CA THR A 86 -6.41 4.05 -22.17
C THR A 86 -5.47 3.03 -21.57
N GLN A 87 -4.93 2.15 -22.40
CA GLN A 87 -3.83 1.26 -22.02
C GLN A 87 -2.46 1.94 -22.18
N ILE A 88 -1.52 1.63 -21.30
CA ILE A 88 -0.10 1.96 -21.48
C ILE A 88 0.48 1.14 -22.65
N PRO A 89 1.03 1.76 -23.70
CA PRO A 89 1.69 1.06 -24.79
C PRO A 89 2.97 0.32 -24.34
N ASP A 90 3.24 -0.86 -24.91
CA ASP A 90 4.38 -1.71 -24.54
C ASP A 90 5.73 -1.00 -24.71
N ASN A 91 5.86 -0.10 -25.68
CA ASN A 91 7.10 0.62 -25.94
C ASN A 91 7.46 1.66 -24.86
N VAL A 92 6.48 2.12 -24.08
CA VAL A 92 6.70 3.05 -22.95
C VAL A 92 6.57 2.37 -21.59
N TRP A 93 6.05 1.13 -21.55
CA TRP A 93 5.90 0.35 -20.33
C TRP A 93 7.19 0.28 -19.47
N PRO A 94 8.38 0.01 -20.02
CA PRO A 94 9.60 -0.03 -19.21
C PRO A 94 9.90 1.28 -18.46
N GLN A 95 9.55 2.43 -19.06
CA GLN A 95 9.75 3.76 -18.45
C GLN A 95 8.73 4.00 -17.34
N VAL A 96 7.47 3.64 -17.56
CA VAL A 96 6.42 3.68 -16.52
C VAL A 96 6.78 2.77 -15.36
N PHE A 97 7.23 1.55 -15.63
CA PHE A 97 7.61 0.58 -14.62
C PHE A 97 8.73 1.12 -13.71
N GLU A 98 9.82 1.61 -14.29
CA GLU A 98 10.93 2.14 -13.47
C GLU A 98 10.48 3.39 -12.70
N ARG A 99 9.66 4.27 -13.27
CA ARG A 99 9.12 5.41 -12.52
C ARG A 99 8.22 4.99 -11.36
N ALA A 100 7.36 4.00 -11.57
CA ALA A 100 6.51 3.45 -10.52
C ALA A 100 7.34 2.83 -9.38
N LYS A 101 8.40 2.10 -9.75
CA LYS A 101 9.36 1.52 -8.81
C LYS A 101 10.11 2.57 -7.99
N GLU A 102 10.58 3.64 -8.62
CA GLU A 102 11.23 4.77 -7.93
C GLU A 102 10.28 5.41 -6.90
N LEU A 103 9.05 5.70 -7.32
CA LEU A 103 8.04 6.31 -6.45
C LEU A 103 7.66 5.37 -5.30
N ALA A 104 7.46 4.09 -5.57
CA ALA A 104 7.19 3.09 -4.54
C ALA A 104 8.34 2.95 -3.54
N ALA A 105 9.59 3.03 -4.00
CA ALA A 105 10.76 2.98 -3.12
C ALA A 105 10.80 4.14 -2.11
N THR A 106 10.27 5.32 -2.45
CA THR A 106 10.14 6.45 -1.49
C THR A 106 9.21 6.14 -0.31
N LEU A 107 8.31 5.16 -0.49
CA LEU A 107 7.36 4.68 0.52
C LEU A 107 7.89 3.43 1.26
N GLY A 108 9.13 3.01 0.99
CA GLY A 108 9.68 1.75 1.47
C GLY A 108 9.15 0.50 0.75
N ALA A 109 8.30 0.66 -0.26
CA ALA A 109 7.73 -0.43 -1.05
C ALA A 109 8.71 -0.89 -2.15
N THR A 110 9.76 -1.58 -1.73
CA THR A 110 10.87 -2.00 -2.60
C THR A 110 10.74 -3.43 -3.14
N GLY A 111 9.83 -4.23 -2.58
CA GLY A 111 9.45 -5.52 -3.15
C GLY A 111 8.71 -5.34 -4.46
N VAL A 112 8.93 -6.23 -5.42
CA VAL A 112 8.26 -6.23 -6.73
C VAL A 112 7.67 -7.60 -6.98
N GLU A 113 6.40 -7.64 -7.33
CA GLU A 113 5.69 -8.82 -7.79
C GLU A 113 5.09 -8.52 -9.17
N ARG A 114 5.34 -9.40 -10.14
CA ARG A 114 4.78 -9.32 -11.48
C ARG A 114 3.78 -10.44 -11.65
N PHE A 115 2.50 -10.10 -11.81
CA PHE A 115 1.44 -11.07 -12.08
C PHE A 115 1.35 -11.35 -13.58
N HIS A 116 1.51 -10.31 -14.39
CA HIS A 116 1.56 -10.36 -15.85
C HIS A 116 2.66 -9.45 -16.36
N ASP A 117 3.38 -9.87 -17.40
CA ASP A 117 4.45 -9.08 -18.02
C ASP A 117 4.65 -9.50 -19.48
N GLU A 118 3.57 -9.44 -20.24
CA GLU A 118 3.52 -9.76 -21.66
C GLU A 118 2.99 -8.57 -22.46
N PRO A 119 3.32 -8.46 -23.76
CA PRO A 119 2.83 -7.39 -24.61
C PRO A 119 1.30 -7.24 -24.53
N GLY A 120 0.84 -6.04 -24.20
CA GLY A 120 -0.58 -5.71 -24.06
C GLY A 120 -1.23 -6.11 -22.74
N ASN A 121 -0.50 -6.78 -21.82
CA ASN A 121 -1.00 -7.10 -20.49
C ASN A 121 0.14 -7.07 -19.46
N HIS A 122 0.19 -5.98 -18.69
CA HIS A 122 1.15 -5.79 -17.62
C HIS A 122 0.44 -5.60 -16.29
N ASP A 123 0.86 -6.35 -15.28
CA ASP A 123 0.28 -6.27 -13.94
C ASP A 123 1.39 -6.45 -12.90
N VAL A 124 1.69 -5.38 -12.18
CA VAL A 124 2.79 -5.33 -11.21
C VAL A 124 2.38 -4.68 -9.90
N ARG A 125 2.82 -5.27 -8.79
CA ARG A 125 2.66 -4.71 -7.45
C ARG A 125 4.01 -4.45 -6.81
N PHE A 126 4.18 -3.22 -6.37
CA PHE A 126 5.25 -2.81 -5.47
C PHE A 126 4.76 -2.90 -4.04
N TYR A 127 5.55 -3.46 -3.12
CA TYR A 127 5.12 -3.69 -1.75
C TYR A 127 6.23 -3.51 -0.70
N SER A 128 5.84 -3.09 0.50
CA SER A 128 6.69 -3.05 1.69
C SER A 128 6.36 -4.22 2.63
N LYS A 129 7.22 -4.46 3.63
CA LYS A 129 6.98 -5.52 4.64
C LYS A 129 5.76 -5.23 5.52
N GLU A 130 5.47 -3.95 5.70
CA GLU A 130 4.37 -3.42 6.51
C GLU A 130 3.05 -3.36 5.71
N GLY A 131 3.08 -3.79 4.44
CA GLY A 131 1.90 -3.89 3.58
C GLY A 131 1.56 -2.62 2.80
N THR A 132 2.46 -1.63 2.73
CA THR A 132 2.28 -0.49 1.82
C THR A 132 2.38 -0.97 0.39
N THR A 133 1.44 -0.62 -0.48
CA THR A 133 1.45 -1.07 -1.88
C THR A 133 1.13 0.03 -2.87
N ILE A 134 1.77 -0.07 -4.04
CA ILE A 134 1.33 0.55 -5.29
C ILE A 134 1.16 -0.58 -6.30
N HIS A 135 -0.04 -0.73 -6.83
CA HIS A 135 -0.40 -1.70 -7.85
C HIS A 135 -0.69 -0.96 -9.15
N LEU A 136 0.00 -1.36 -10.22
CA LEU A 136 -0.16 -0.84 -11.57
C LEU A 136 -0.55 -2.00 -12.50
N ALA A 137 -1.76 -1.90 -13.07
CA ALA A 137 -2.26 -2.85 -14.06
C ALA A 137 -2.58 -2.12 -15.38
N ALA A 138 -2.25 -2.74 -16.51
CA ALA A 138 -2.44 -2.24 -17.86
C ALA A 138 -2.79 -3.41 -18.81
N GLY A 139 -4.07 -3.61 -19.09
CA GLY A 139 -4.58 -4.75 -19.87
C GLY A 139 -5.95 -4.47 -20.50
N GLY A 140 -6.03 -3.41 -21.31
CA GLY A 140 -7.25 -2.82 -21.87
C GLY A 140 -7.50 -1.40 -21.36
N ASN A 141 -7.43 -1.23 -20.03
CA ASN A 141 -7.39 0.06 -19.35
C ASN A 141 -6.13 0.12 -18.45
N THR A 142 -5.85 1.28 -17.87
CA THR A 142 -4.78 1.46 -16.89
C THR A 142 -5.36 1.73 -15.51
N VAL A 143 -4.94 0.97 -14.51
CA VAL A 143 -5.40 1.09 -13.12
C VAL A 143 -4.22 1.28 -12.18
N LEU A 144 -4.32 2.28 -11.31
CA LEU A 144 -3.47 2.45 -10.14
C LEU A 144 -4.30 2.22 -8.88
N ALA A 145 -3.87 1.28 -8.04
CA ALA A 145 -4.46 1.03 -6.73
C ALA A 145 -3.37 1.09 -5.66
N SER A 146 -3.73 1.48 -4.44
CA SER A 146 -2.74 1.59 -3.37
C SER A 146 -3.33 1.37 -1.98
N ILE A 147 -2.45 0.92 -1.08
CA ILE A 147 -2.75 0.66 0.32
C ILE A 147 -1.63 1.28 1.16
N THR A 148 -1.95 1.92 2.27
CA THR A 148 -0.94 2.52 3.16
C THR A 148 -0.04 1.50 3.85
N GLY A 149 -0.48 0.25 3.97
CA GLY A 149 0.05 -0.69 4.95
C GLY A 149 -0.38 -0.34 6.37
N CYS A 150 0.00 -1.18 7.32
CA CYS A 150 -0.33 -0.99 8.72
C CYS A 150 0.45 0.18 9.32
N ARG A 151 -0.24 1.13 9.97
CA ARG A 151 0.35 2.30 10.63
C ARG A 151 -0.44 2.65 11.89
N LEU A 152 0.22 3.27 12.86
CA LEU A 152 -0.49 3.95 13.95
C LEU A 152 -1.07 5.27 13.42
N THR A 153 -2.29 5.62 13.84
CA THR A 153 -2.83 6.97 13.61
C THR A 153 -2.09 7.97 14.48
N GLN A 154 -2.06 9.24 14.09
CA GLN A 154 -1.46 10.31 14.91
C GLN A 154 -2.03 10.33 16.35
N ALA A 155 -3.33 10.07 16.48
CA ALA A 155 -3.99 9.97 17.79
C ALA A 155 -3.41 8.82 18.65
N LYS A 156 -3.16 7.66 18.05
CA LYS A 156 -2.61 6.48 18.75
C LYS A 156 -1.13 6.62 19.08
N MET A 157 -0.36 7.37 18.28
CA MET A 157 1.05 7.66 18.55
C MET A 157 1.25 8.61 19.73
N THR A 158 0.27 9.47 20.01
CA THR A 158 0.33 10.49 21.07
C THR A 158 -0.41 10.09 22.34
N ALA A 159 -1.12 8.96 22.31
CA ALA A 159 -1.83 8.44 23.48
C ALA A 159 -0.84 7.94 24.55
N PRO A 160 -1.05 8.27 25.84
CA PRO A 160 -0.31 7.64 26.92
C PRO A 160 -0.59 6.12 26.94
N PRO A 161 0.37 5.28 27.37
CA PRO A 161 0.17 3.84 27.42
C PRO A 161 -1.06 3.50 28.27
N PRO A 162 -1.87 2.51 27.87
CA PRO A 162 -3.03 2.11 28.65
C PRO A 162 -2.58 1.69 30.06
N PRO A 163 -3.37 1.97 31.10
CA PRO A 163 -3.06 1.49 32.44
C PRO A 163 -2.92 -0.04 32.42
N PRO A 164 -1.97 -0.62 33.18
CA PRO A 164 -1.80 -2.07 33.22
C PRO A 164 -3.12 -2.72 33.60
N SER A 165 -3.60 -3.63 32.75
CA SER A 165 -4.86 -4.34 32.99
C SER A 165 -4.68 -5.20 34.23
N THR A 166 -5.40 -4.86 35.31
CA THR A 166 -5.46 -5.73 36.50
C THR A 166 -6.10 -7.05 36.11
N PRO A 167 -5.51 -8.20 36.48
CA PRO A 167 -6.16 -9.49 36.25
C PRO A 167 -7.50 -9.52 37.00
N HIS A 168 -8.56 -9.90 36.31
CA HIS A 168 -9.84 -10.21 36.96
C HIS A 168 -9.70 -11.48 37.82
N PRO A 169 -10.32 -11.51 39.02
CA PRO A 169 -10.25 -12.62 39.97
C PRO A 169 -10.99 -13.88 39.50
#